data_AF-A0A973Z2D3-F1
#
_entry.id   AF-A0A973Z2D3-F1
#
_cell.length_a   1.000
_cell.length_b   1.000
_cell.length_c   1.000
_cell.angle_alpha   90.00
_cell.angle_beta   90.00
_cell.angle_gamma   90.00
#
_symmetry.space_group_name_H-M   'P 1'
#
loop_
_entity.id
_entity.type
_entity.pdbx_description
1 polymer ?
#
loop_
_entity_poly.entity_id
_entity_poly.type
_entity_poly.pdbx_seq_one_letter_code
_entity_poly.pdbx_strand_id
1 'polypeptide(L)'
;MTDTLQRVLRASQSLTLAGVPSGFLPVLAADLARAAHCSSKGGRAVVIASDETALRAMAETVPLFAPEVKVLTLPSWDCLPYDRTSPALRVMAERLAALNALQSEAEGPQLLIVTENAATQRLLTPFRVRQLTKRIAEGARIDRNQLISQLTALGYERVESVAEHGEYAVRGSLIDLFPAGEAMALRLDFFGDEIESLRRFDPADQRSTDRAEAFTLMPASEALLDEDSIKRFRSRYRETFGATATGDPLYEAVSDGRRMSGMEHWLPLFEDRLTTLFDHLGDNDLIVRDGGVDQALTARRESIDDYYSNRRKTMSGEAGSYRPLEPSALYLTEEEWSAAVTDRPIHLASQFPEPESERIVDFGVEPARDFTPERTQQANIYEAVSDHVGKLRKSGHKIVLASYSVGARERLSGLLHDNGLKSQKLVDSWQEALGSKTQPALMVLPLDHGFTAPNVAVLTEQDMLGDRLVRRRKKRKGAAAFLSELATLTPGDLVVHNDHGIGRYEGLTSIMVGKAPHDCVALEYAGG
;
A
#
# COMPACT_ATOMS: atom_id res chain seq x y z
N MET A 1 -12.51 3.19 -27.06
CA MET A 1 -13.31 3.34 -25.83
C MET A 1 -14.66 2.69 -26.08
N THR A 2 -15.02 1.66 -25.32
CA THR A 2 -16.31 0.97 -25.48
C THR A 2 -17.47 1.84 -24.98
N ASP A 3 -18.68 1.61 -25.48
CA ASP A 3 -19.90 2.31 -25.05
C ASP A 3 -20.12 2.21 -23.53
N THR A 4 -19.83 1.04 -22.97
CA THR A 4 -19.84 0.74 -21.53
C THR A 4 -18.99 1.73 -20.72
N LEU A 5 -17.73 1.97 -21.11
CA LEU A 5 -16.84 2.89 -20.39
C LEU A 5 -17.32 4.34 -20.50
N GLN A 6 -17.89 4.73 -21.65
CA GLN A 6 -18.46 6.07 -21.82
C GLN A 6 -19.66 6.30 -20.91
N ARG A 7 -20.50 5.27 -20.71
CA ARG A 7 -21.63 5.32 -19.77
C ARG A 7 -21.14 5.53 -18.34
N VAL A 8 -20.08 4.83 -17.92
CA VAL A 8 -19.47 5.01 -16.59
C VAL A 8 -18.95 6.44 -16.40
N LEU A 9 -18.17 6.96 -17.36
CA LEU A 9 -17.56 8.30 -17.24
C LEU A 9 -18.56 9.47 -17.27
N ARG A 10 -19.72 9.28 -17.91
CA ARG A 10 -20.77 10.31 -17.99
C ARG A 10 -21.78 10.23 -16.85
N ALA A 11 -21.67 9.21 -16.00
CA ALA A 11 -22.62 9.00 -14.92
C ALA A 11 -22.55 10.14 -13.91
N SER A 12 -23.69 10.74 -13.62
CA SER A 12 -23.85 11.75 -12.56
C SER A 12 -24.26 11.14 -11.23
N GLN A 13 -24.47 9.82 -11.18
CA GLN A 13 -24.87 9.06 -10.00
C GLN A 13 -24.03 7.79 -9.91
N SER A 14 -23.88 7.26 -8.70
CA SER A 14 -23.22 5.98 -8.48
C SER A 14 -23.93 4.86 -9.26
N LEU A 15 -23.12 4.02 -9.92
CA LEU A 15 -23.53 2.86 -10.70
C LEU A 15 -22.97 1.60 -10.06
N THR A 16 -23.65 0.47 -10.26
CA THR A 16 -23.09 -0.85 -10.02
C THR A 16 -22.49 -1.37 -11.32
N LEU A 17 -21.18 -1.60 -11.31
CA LEU A 17 -20.42 -2.24 -12.37
C LEU A 17 -20.51 -3.76 -12.12
N ALA A 18 -21.47 -4.42 -12.76
CA ALA A 18 -21.74 -5.84 -12.59
C ALA A 18 -20.83 -6.69 -13.48
N GLY A 19 -20.65 -7.97 -13.11
CA GLY A 19 -19.73 -8.86 -13.81
C GLY A 19 -18.28 -8.40 -13.68
N VAL A 20 -17.87 -7.98 -12.47
CA VAL A 20 -16.49 -7.57 -12.18
C VAL A 20 -15.90 -8.49 -11.12
N PRO A 21 -15.50 -9.73 -11.49
CA PRO A 21 -14.77 -10.61 -10.57
C PRO A 21 -13.41 -9.97 -10.18
N SER A 22 -12.87 -10.37 -9.03
CA SER A 22 -11.63 -9.80 -8.48
C SER A 22 -10.45 -9.84 -9.46
N GLY A 23 -10.33 -10.91 -10.24
CA GLY A 23 -9.31 -11.05 -11.29
C GLY A 23 -9.43 -10.04 -12.44
N PHE A 24 -10.63 -9.52 -12.69
CA PHE A 24 -10.91 -8.58 -13.77
C PHE A 24 -10.79 -7.11 -13.32
N LEU A 25 -10.99 -6.82 -12.03
CA LEU A 25 -10.95 -5.45 -11.51
C LEU A 25 -9.64 -4.70 -11.86
N PRO A 26 -8.42 -5.29 -11.81
CA PRO A 26 -7.20 -4.61 -12.26
C PRO A 26 -7.22 -4.19 -13.74
N VAL A 27 -7.80 -5.03 -14.62
CA VAL A 27 -7.95 -4.72 -16.05
C VAL A 27 -8.93 -3.58 -16.24
N LEU A 28 -10.08 -3.64 -15.56
CA LEU A 28 -11.08 -2.59 -15.57
C LEU A 28 -10.49 -1.26 -15.06
N ALA A 29 -9.78 -1.27 -13.93
CA ALA A 29 -9.14 -0.09 -13.35
C ALA A 29 -8.14 0.56 -14.32
N ALA A 30 -7.34 -0.24 -15.04
CA ALA A 30 -6.42 0.25 -16.07
C ALA A 30 -7.15 0.88 -17.26
N ASP A 31 -8.26 0.29 -17.70
CA ASP A 31 -9.10 0.83 -18.77
C ASP A 31 -9.79 2.12 -18.34
N LEU A 32 -10.29 2.19 -17.10
CA LEU A 32 -10.86 3.40 -16.52
C LEU A 32 -9.83 4.53 -16.39
N ALA A 33 -8.59 4.22 -15.98
CA ALA A 33 -7.51 5.21 -15.90
C ALA A 33 -7.20 5.83 -17.27
N ARG A 34 -7.08 4.99 -18.31
CA ARG A 34 -6.90 5.45 -19.70
C ARG A 34 -8.09 6.26 -20.19
N ALA A 35 -9.28 5.81 -19.86
CA ALA A 35 -10.53 6.41 -20.30
C ALA A 35 -10.78 7.78 -19.65
N ALA A 36 -10.49 7.92 -18.36
CA ALA A 36 -10.55 9.18 -17.62
C ALA A 36 -9.55 10.21 -18.16
N HIS A 37 -8.30 9.77 -18.38
CA HIS A 37 -7.23 10.63 -18.90
C HIS A 37 -7.54 11.14 -20.33
N CYS A 38 -8.03 10.26 -21.21
CA CYS A 38 -8.40 10.63 -22.59
C CYS A 38 -9.73 11.40 -22.69
N SER A 39 -10.46 11.58 -21.59
CA SER A 39 -11.69 12.36 -21.60
C SER A 39 -11.39 13.83 -21.85
N SER A 40 -12.30 14.57 -22.48
CA SER A 40 -12.11 16.01 -22.75
C SER A 40 -11.98 16.85 -21.48
N LYS A 41 -12.38 16.30 -20.33
CA LYS A 41 -12.30 16.96 -19.03
C LYS A 41 -11.01 16.64 -18.27
N GLY A 42 -10.22 15.66 -18.74
CA GLY A 42 -9.13 15.05 -17.99
C GLY A 42 -9.62 14.36 -16.71
N GLY A 43 -8.76 13.60 -16.05
CA GLY A 43 -9.08 12.94 -14.78
C GLY A 43 -8.23 11.70 -14.56
N ARG A 44 -8.23 11.21 -13.32
CA ARG A 44 -7.62 9.92 -12.96
C ARG A 44 -8.70 8.90 -12.59
N ALA A 45 -8.33 7.63 -12.56
CA ALA A 45 -9.14 6.61 -11.91
C ALA A 45 -8.70 6.44 -10.45
N VAL A 46 -9.65 6.14 -9.57
CA VAL A 46 -9.43 5.83 -8.16
C VAL A 46 -10.14 4.53 -7.84
N VAL A 47 -9.41 3.57 -7.25
CA VAL A 47 -9.99 2.34 -6.73
C VAL A 47 -9.85 2.30 -5.21
N ILE A 48 -10.97 2.17 -4.52
CA ILE A 48 -11.03 1.89 -3.08
C ILE A 48 -11.06 0.36 -2.93
N ALA A 49 -9.96 -0.19 -2.43
CA ALA A 49 -9.80 -1.60 -2.11
C ALA A 49 -10.37 -1.90 -0.72
N SER A 50 -10.79 -3.15 -0.50
CA SER A 50 -11.36 -3.60 0.78
C SER A 50 -10.33 -3.80 1.90
N ASP A 51 -9.04 -3.91 1.54
CA ASP A 51 -7.92 -4.04 2.47
C ASP A 51 -6.55 -3.82 1.76
N GLU A 52 -5.48 -3.91 2.56
CA GLU A 52 -4.09 -3.76 2.11
C GLU A 52 -3.62 -4.89 1.18
N THR A 53 -4.17 -6.11 1.31
CA THR A 53 -3.82 -7.24 0.43
C THR A 53 -4.36 -7.00 -0.97
N ALA A 54 -5.62 -6.59 -1.07
CA ALA A 54 -6.26 -6.23 -2.32
C ALA A 54 -5.56 -5.04 -3.00
N LEU A 55 -5.20 -4.00 -2.24
CA LEU A 55 -4.42 -2.87 -2.74
C LEU A 55 -3.10 -3.33 -3.37
N ARG A 56 -2.31 -4.14 -2.65
CA ARG A 56 -1.00 -4.62 -3.14
C ARG A 56 -1.14 -5.52 -4.36
N ALA A 57 -2.11 -6.44 -4.36
CA ALA A 57 -2.37 -7.32 -5.49
C ALA A 57 -2.69 -6.52 -6.76
N MET A 58 -3.50 -5.47 -6.63
CA MET A 58 -3.83 -4.60 -7.76
C MET A 58 -2.64 -3.75 -8.22
N ALA A 59 -1.89 -3.17 -7.28
CA ALA A 59 -0.70 -2.37 -7.59
C ALA A 59 0.40 -3.18 -8.31
N GLU A 60 0.54 -4.47 -7.98
CA GLU A 60 1.48 -5.39 -8.64
C GLU A 60 1.00 -5.85 -10.03
N THR A 61 -0.31 -5.93 -10.26
CA THR A 61 -0.88 -6.54 -11.48
C THR A 61 -1.23 -5.53 -12.57
N VAL A 62 -1.71 -4.32 -12.22
CA VAL A 62 -2.07 -3.27 -13.20
C VAL A 62 -0.93 -2.95 -14.17
N PRO A 63 0.34 -2.78 -13.75
CA PRO A 63 1.45 -2.49 -14.66
C PRO A 63 1.72 -3.60 -15.69
N LEU A 64 1.32 -4.84 -15.41
CA LEU A 64 1.45 -5.96 -16.35
C LEU A 64 0.40 -5.91 -17.46
N PHE A 65 -0.78 -5.33 -17.19
CA PHE A 65 -1.84 -5.12 -18.17
C PHE A 65 -1.67 -3.83 -18.97
N ALA A 66 -1.24 -2.76 -18.29
CA ALA A 66 -1.11 -1.41 -18.84
C ALA A 66 0.14 -0.72 -18.25
N PRO A 67 1.35 -1.01 -18.78
CA PRO A 67 2.60 -0.44 -18.26
C PRO A 67 2.69 1.09 -18.40
N GLU A 68 1.85 1.69 -19.26
CA GLU A 68 1.72 3.13 -19.43
C GLU A 68 0.91 3.81 -18.32
N VAL A 69 0.15 3.07 -17.50
CA VAL A 69 -0.65 3.62 -16.41
C VAL A 69 0.24 3.84 -15.19
N LYS A 70 0.34 5.09 -14.73
CA LYS A 70 1.03 5.44 -13.50
C LYS A 70 0.16 5.04 -12.30
N VAL A 71 0.59 4.01 -11.56
CA VAL A 71 -0.06 3.57 -10.33
C VAL A 71 0.47 4.36 -9.14
N LEU A 72 -0.44 4.91 -8.33
CA LEU A 72 -0.17 5.51 -7.02
C LEU A 72 -0.91 4.69 -5.95
N THR A 73 -0.30 4.52 -4.79
CA THR A 73 -0.90 3.83 -3.64
C THR A 73 -1.03 4.78 -2.46
N LEU A 74 -2.19 4.77 -1.79
CA LEU A 74 -2.38 5.41 -0.50
C LEU A 74 -2.77 4.34 0.53
N PRO A 75 -1.79 3.73 1.22
CA PRO A 75 -2.06 2.66 2.19
C PRO A 75 -2.70 3.21 3.47
N SER A 76 -3.27 2.33 4.28
CA SER A 76 -3.69 2.68 5.64
C SER A 76 -2.49 2.81 6.57
N TRP A 77 -2.68 3.47 7.72
CA TRP A 77 -1.79 3.25 8.85
C TRP A 77 -1.73 1.75 9.19
N ASP A 78 -0.55 1.26 9.53
CA ASP A 78 -0.27 -0.12 9.91
C ASP A 78 -0.36 -0.34 11.44
N CYS A 79 -1.15 0.49 12.11
CA CYS A 79 -1.48 0.40 13.52
C CYS A 79 -3.00 0.39 13.75
N LEU A 80 -3.43 0.02 14.95
CA LEU A 80 -4.85 -0.02 15.34
C LEU A 80 -5.38 1.38 15.66
N PRO A 81 -6.71 1.62 15.64
CA PRO A 81 -7.29 2.84 16.19
C PRO A 81 -6.88 3.02 17.65
N TYR A 82 -6.49 4.23 18.01
CA TYR A 82 -6.15 4.58 19.39
C TYR A 82 -5.04 3.69 19.99
N ASP A 83 -4.11 3.24 19.15
CA ASP A 83 -2.95 2.48 19.57
C ASP A 83 -1.97 3.38 20.36
N ARG A 84 -1.09 2.75 21.14
CA ARG A 84 0.08 3.43 21.72
C ARG A 84 1.32 3.28 20.82
N THR A 85 1.15 2.64 19.68
CA THR A 85 2.17 2.42 18.67
C THR A 85 1.93 3.37 17.50
N SER A 86 2.96 4.11 17.10
CA SER A 86 2.88 4.92 15.87
C SER A 86 2.76 4.04 14.64
N PRO A 87 2.09 4.50 13.56
CA PRO A 87 2.29 3.90 12.25
C PRO A 87 3.77 3.96 11.86
N ALA A 88 4.25 3.01 11.07
CA ALA A 88 5.62 3.00 10.61
C ALA A 88 5.95 4.26 9.78
N LEU A 89 7.14 4.83 9.97
CA LEU A 89 7.60 6.00 9.19
C LEU A 89 7.52 5.75 7.69
N ARG A 90 7.92 4.56 7.23
CA ARG A 90 7.81 4.16 5.82
C ARG A 90 6.38 4.27 5.28
N VAL A 91 5.38 3.89 6.08
CA VAL A 91 3.94 3.95 5.69
C VAL A 91 3.47 5.40 5.62
N MET A 92 3.79 6.23 6.62
CA MET A 92 3.45 7.67 6.58
C MET A 92 4.16 8.39 5.42
N ALA A 93 5.43 8.07 5.17
CA ALA A 93 6.21 8.61 4.06
C ALA A 93 5.59 8.23 2.70
N GLU A 94 5.17 6.98 2.51
CA GLU A 94 4.46 6.53 1.32
C GLU A 94 3.14 7.29 1.13
N ARG A 95 2.38 7.47 2.23
CA ARG A 95 1.11 8.23 2.20
C ARG A 95 1.32 9.69 1.81
N LEU A 96 2.27 10.39 2.43
CA LEU A 96 2.58 11.78 2.10
C LEU A 96 3.09 11.94 0.66
N ALA A 97 3.89 10.99 0.18
CA ALA A 97 4.33 10.97 -1.21
C ALA A 97 3.16 10.83 -2.19
N ALA A 98 2.20 9.95 -1.89
CA ALA A 98 0.98 9.81 -2.69
C ALA A 98 0.15 11.10 -2.68
N LEU A 99 -0.08 11.71 -1.52
CA LEU A 99 -0.82 12.96 -1.41
C LEU A 99 -0.16 14.11 -2.17
N ASN A 100 1.17 14.19 -2.15
CA ASN A 100 1.94 15.17 -2.92
C ASN A 100 1.85 14.88 -4.43
N ALA A 101 1.98 13.61 -4.84
CA ALA A 101 1.84 13.22 -6.25
C ALA A 101 0.46 13.59 -6.82
N LEU A 102 -0.60 13.53 -6.01
CA LEU A 102 -1.95 13.96 -6.41
C LEU A 102 -2.09 15.48 -6.63
N GLN A 103 -1.15 16.29 -6.12
CA GLN A 103 -1.12 17.75 -6.32
C GLN A 103 -0.53 18.16 -7.66
N SER A 104 0.21 17.25 -8.30
CA SER A 104 0.85 17.51 -9.59
C SER A 104 -0.10 17.16 -10.74
N GLU A 105 0.04 17.88 -11.86
CA GLU A 105 -0.67 17.53 -13.08
C GLU A 105 -0.23 16.15 -13.58
N ALA A 106 -1.18 15.33 -14.01
CA ALA A 106 -0.88 14.00 -14.49
C ALA A 106 -0.36 14.05 -15.93
N GLU A 107 0.88 13.61 -16.14
CA GLU A 107 1.53 13.56 -17.46
C GLU A 107 1.02 12.40 -18.35
N GLY A 108 0.12 11.55 -17.83
CA GLY A 108 -0.43 10.39 -18.51
C GLY A 108 -1.58 9.75 -17.71
N PRO A 109 -2.09 8.58 -18.15
CA PRO A 109 -3.10 7.83 -17.41
C PRO A 109 -2.62 7.50 -15.99
N GLN A 110 -3.43 7.83 -15.01
CA GLN A 110 -3.10 7.64 -13.59
C GLN A 110 -4.20 6.84 -12.90
N LEU A 111 -3.78 5.88 -12.07
CA LEU A 111 -4.63 5.09 -11.19
C LEU A 111 -4.17 5.29 -9.75
N LEU A 112 -5.03 5.84 -8.89
CA LEU A 112 -4.84 5.83 -7.44
C LEU A 112 -5.53 4.60 -6.86
N ILE A 113 -4.81 3.80 -6.08
CA ILE A 113 -5.38 2.69 -5.31
C ILE A 113 -5.27 3.07 -3.83
N VAL A 114 -6.39 3.01 -3.12
CA VAL A 114 -6.50 3.41 -1.72
C VAL A 114 -7.25 2.34 -0.96
N THR A 115 -6.94 2.11 0.32
CA THR A 115 -7.76 1.23 1.17
C THR A 115 -9.00 1.96 1.67
N GLU A 116 -10.04 1.22 2.01
CA GLU A 116 -11.22 1.71 2.74
C GLU A 116 -10.84 2.48 4.01
N ASN A 117 -9.82 2.00 4.72
CA ASN A 117 -9.28 2.64 5.93
C ASN A 117 -8.66 4.01 5.60
N ALA A 118 -7.80 4.08 4.58
CA ALA A 118 -7.16 5.32 4.19
C ALA A 118 -8.15 6.33 3.58
N ALA A 119 -9.17 5.85 2.86
CA ALA A 119 -10.21 6.68 2.27
C ALA A 119 -11.13 7.33 3.32
N THR A 120 -11.29 6.69 4.49
CA THR A 120 -12.15 7.17 5.59
C THR A 120 -11.38 7.77 6.76
N GLN A 121 -10.06 7.81 6.71
CA GLN A 121 -9.24 8.56 7.66
C GLN A 121 -9.03 10.00 7.16
N ARG A 122 -9.11 10.98 8.07
CA ARG A 122 -8.82 12.38 7.75
C ARG A 122 -7.33 12.57 7.48
N LEU A 123 -7.02 13.46 6.54
CA LEU A 123 -5.71 13.70 5.95
C LEU A 123 -5.28 15.16 6.11
N LEU A 124 -3.98 15.42 5.97
CA LEU A 124 -3.46 16.79 5.82
C LEU A 124 -4.06 17.45 4.59
N THR A 125 -4.36 18.75 4.67
CA THR A 125 -4.93 19.46 3.51
C THR A 125 -3.97 19.48 2.31
N PRO A 126 -4.49 19.54 1.06
CA PRO A 126 -3.69 19.79 -0.14
C PRO A 126 -2.72 20.96 0.00
N PHE A 127 -3.17 22.05 0.64
CA PHE A 127 -2.34 23.22 0.92
C PHE A 127 -1.18 22.89 1.86
N ARG A 128 -1.48 22.20 2.97
CA ARG A 128 -0.47 21.79 3.96
C ARG A 128 0.59 20.87 3.33
N VAL A 129 0.17 19.88 2.54
CA VAL A 129 1.09 18.98 1.83
C VAL A 129 2.04 19.76 0.91
N ARG A 130 1.51 20.71 0.11
CA ARG A 130 2.35 21.57 -0.75
C ARG A 130 3.31 22.46 0.05
N GLN A 131 2.85 23.03 1.17
CA GLN A 131 3.66 23.89 2.03
C GLN A 131 4.86 23.14 2.63
N LEU A 132 4.70 21.85 2.90
CA LEU A 132 5.71 21.00 3.54
C LEU A 132 6.72 20.42 2.55
N THR A 133 6.57 20.69 1.26
CA THR A 133 7.38 20.10 0.20
C THR A 133 8.42 21.09 -0.30
N LYS A 134 9.67 20.65 -0.45
CA LYS A 134 10.77 21.48 -0.94
C LYS A 134 11.64 20.74 -1.94
N ARG A 135 11.89 21.34 -3.11
CA ARG A 135 12.86 20.82 -4.08
C ARG A 135 14.29 21.21 -3.67
N ILE A 136 15.19 20.24 -3.62
CA ILE A 136 16.61 20.42 -3.33
C ILE A 136 17.40 19.87 -4.52
N ALA A 137 18.34 20.63 -5.05
CA ALA A 137 19.13 20.28 -6.22
C ALA A 137 20.63 20.26 -5.91
N GLU A 138 21.41 19.61 -6.76
CA GLU A 138 22.87 19.78 -6.78
C GLU A 138 23.21 21.28 -6.94
N GLY A 139 24.23 21.75 -6.22
CA GLY A 139 24.62 23.16 -6.14
C GLY A 139 23.75 24.01 -5.21
N ALA A 140 22.77 23.43 -4.50
CA ALA A 140 21.99 24.16 -3.52
C ALA A 140 22.88 24.59 -2.33
N ARG A 141 22.84 25.89 -2.02
CA ARG A 141 23.47 26.44 -0.81
C ARG A 141 22.58 26.22 0.40
N ILE A 142 22.90 25.21 1.18
CA ILE A 142 22.22 24.86 2.43
C ILE A 142 23.27 24.35 3.42
N ASP A 143 23.31 24.98 4.60
CA ASP A 143 24.17 24.49 5.67
C ASP A 143 23.74 23.09 6.10
N ARG A 144 24.72 22.21 6.32
CA ARG A 144 24.49 20.80 6.67
C ARG A 144 23.70 20.66 7.98
N ASN A 145 24.01 21.46 9.00
CA ASN A 145 23.31 21.38 10.28
C ASN A 145 21.89 21.94 10.15
N GLN A 146 21.70 22.96 9.30
CA GLN A 146 20.37 23.45 8.95
C GLN A 146 19.53 22.36 8.27
N LEU A 147 20.09 21.59 7.34
CA LEU A 147 19.38 20.45 6.74
C LEU A 147 19.04 19.38 7.79
N ILE A 148 19.96 19.05 8.69
CA ILE A 148 19.71 18.09 9.78
C ILE A 148 18.54 18.56 10.66
N SER A 149 18.51 19.83 11.06
CA SER A 149 17.40 20.39 11.83
C SER A 149 16.07 20.34 11.05
N GLN A 150 16.10 20.59 9.73
CA GLN A 150 14.93 20.47 8.87
C GLN A 150 14.43 19.02 8.78
N LEU A 151 15.33 18.04 8.62
CA LEU A 151 15.00 16.62 8.59
C LEU A 151 14.32 16.19 9.89
N THR A 152 14.86 16.58 11.05
CA THR A 152 14.24 16.30 12.35
C THR A 152 12.85 16.94 12.47
N ALA A 153 12.68 18.19 12.05
CA ALA A 153 11.36 18.86 12.07
C ALA A 153 10.34 18.19 11.15
N LEU A 154 10.80 17.62 10.04
CA LEU A 154 10.01 16.84 9.07
C LEU A 154 9.75 15.40 9.50
N GLY A 155 10.18 15.02 10.72
CA GLY A 155 9.93 13.70 11.29
C GLY A 155 10.88 12.59 10.81
N TYR A 156 12.01 12.94 10.19
CA TYR A 156 13.01 11.94 9.81
C TYR A 156 13.78 11.44 11.04
N GLU A 157 14.10 10.15 11.02
CA GLU A 157 14.85 9.47 12.04
C GLU A 157 16.34 9.41 11.70
N ARG A 158 17.19 9.72 12.69
CA ARG A 158 18.64 9.64 12.53
C ARG A 158 19.12 8.23 12.86
N VAL A 159 19.73 7.56 11.90
CA VAL A 159 20.24 6.19 12.02
C VAL A 159 21.73 6.11 11.67
N GLU A 160 22.35 4.96 11.95
CA GLU A 160 23.74 4.71 11.55
C GLU A 160 23.88 4.39 10.05
N SER A 161 22.90 3.68 9.51
CA SER A 161 22.82 3.29 8.11
C SER A 161 21.38 3.32 7.65
N VAL A 162 21.14 4.02 6.54
CA VAL A 162 19.81 4.18 5.96
C VAL A 162 19.37 2.89 5.27
N ALA A 163 18.18 2.43 5.61
CA ALA A 163 17.53 1.22 5.09
C ALA A 163 16.13 1.52 4.53
N GLU A 164 15.34 2.38 5.19
CA GLU A 164 13.94 2.65 4.83
C GLU A 164 13.64 4.15 4.65
N HIS A 165 12.52 4.46 3.97
CA HIS A 165 12.02 5.82 3.82
C HIS A 165 11.81 6.49 5.18
N GLY A 166 12.22 7.75 5.28
CA GLY A 166 12.12 8.52 6.51
C GLY A 166 13.37 8.47 7.39
N GLU A 167 14.42 7.79 6.96
CA GLU A 167 15.69 7.71 7.68
C GLU A 167 16.77 8.61 7.05
N TYR A 168 17.72 9.05 7.88
CA TYR A 168 18.95 9.69 7.43
C TYR A 168 20.15 9.32 8.31
N ALA A 169 21.34 9.32 7.72
CA ALA A 169 22.62 9.12 8.41
C ALA A 169 23.62 10.21 8.03
N VAL A 170 24.51 10.57 8.96
CA VAL A 170 25.51 11.63 8.77
C VAL A 170 26.91 11.05 8.91
N ARG A 171 27.75 11.20 7.88
CA ARG A 171 29.11 10.62 7.82
C ARG A 171 30.10 11.65 7.26
N GLY A 172 30.72 12.45 8.13
CA GLY A 172 31.64 13.51 7.69
C GLY A 172 30.91 14.53 6.82
N SER A 173 31.35 14.74 5.57
CA SER A 173 30.67 15.61 4.60
C SER A 173 29.38 15.00 4.02
N LEU A 174 29.13 13.70 4.23
CA LEU A 174 28.01 13.02 3.61
C LEU A 174 26.76 13.04 4.48
N ILE A 175 25.61 13.21 3.85
CA ILE A 175 24.31 12.83 4.39
C ILE A 175 23.70 11.77 3.48
N ASP A 176 23.48 10.57 4.04
CA ASP A 176 22.64 9.55 3.41
C ASP A 176 21.20 9.81 3.88
N LEU A 177 20.24 9.81 2.97
CA LEU A 177 18.84 10.13 3.22
C LEU A 177 17.97 9.22 2.36
N PHE A 178 16.87 8.70 2.89
CA PHE A 178 15.83 8.08 2.07
C PHE A 178 14.58 8.95 2.10
N PRO A 179 14.44 9.90 1.14
CA PRO A 179 13.31 10.82 1.13
C PRO A 179 12.01 10.08 0.86
N ALA A 180 10.94 10.51 1.52
CA ALA A 180 9.59 10.10 1.15
C ALA A 180 9.36 10.28 -0.36
N GLY A 181 8.75 9.29 -1.02
CA GLY A 181 8.38 9.34 -2.44
C GLY A 181 9.49 9.12 -3.46
N GLU A 182 10.75 9.01 -3.04
CA GLU A 182 11.84 8.60 -3.93
C GLU A 182 11.90 7.07 -4.05
N ALA A 183 12.26 6.57 -5.23
CA ALA A 183 12.40 5.13 -5.46
C ALA A 183 13.68 4.54 -4.86
N MET A 184 14.70 5.39 -4.65
CA MET A 184 16.03 5.02 -4.19
C MET A 184 16.51 6.01 -3.13
N ALA A 185 17.35 5.55 -2.21
CA ALA A 185 18.00 6.43 -1.24
C ALA A 185 19.07 7.31 -1.93
N LEU A 186 19.37 8.44 -1.30
CA LEU A 186 20.25 9.48 -1.83
C LEU A 186 21.42 9.74 -0.87
N ARG A 187 22.61 9.87 -1.45
CA ARG A 187 23.83 10.32 -0.79
C ARG A 187 24.13 11.74 -1.27
N LEU A 188 24.07 12.67 -0.33
CA LEU A 188 24.37 14.09 -0.51
C LEU A 188 25.82 14.33 -0.06
N ASP A 189 26.67 14.80 -0.96
CA ASP A 189 28.04 15.20 -0.61
C ASP A 189 28.13 16.72 -0.47
N PHE A 190 28.64 17.19 0.66
CA PHE A 190 28.72 18.61 0.99
C PHE A 190 30.14 19.15 0.87
N PHE A 191 30.27 20.33 0.27
CA PHE A 191 31.48 21.15 0.32
C PHE A 191 31.14 22.48 0.99
N GLY A 192 31.52 22.63 2.26
CA GLY A 192 31.11 23.80 3.06
C GLY A 192 29.59 23.83 3.28
N ASP A 193 28.93 24.87 2.77
CA ASP A 193 27.50 25.10 2.84
C ASP A 193 26.78 24.82 1.50
N GLU A 194 27.39 24.02 0.63
CA GLU A 194 26.85 23.66 -0.68
C GLU A 194 26.77 22.14 -0.86
N ILE A 195 25.68 21.67 -1.49
CA ILE A 195 25.58 20.28 -1.95
C ILE A 195 26.36 20.15 -3.25
N GLU A 196 27.57 19.59 -3.18
CA GLU A 196 28.46 19.42 -4.33
C GLU A 196 27.95 18.32 -5.27
N SER A 197 27.43 17.21 -4.72
CA SER A 197 26.87 16.15 -5.56
C SER A 197 25.74 15.37 -4.90
N LEU A 198 24.85 14.83 -5.73
CA LEU A 198 23.77 13.94 -5.35
C LEU A 198 23.90 12.61 -6.09
N ARG A 199 23.87 11.49 -5.35
CA ARG A 199 23.94 10.14 -5.92
C ARG A 199 22.87 9.25 -5.34
N ARG A 200 22.25 8.43 -6.18
CA ARG A 200 21.40 7.33 -5.74
C ARG A 200 22.27 6.21 -5.16
N PHE A 201 21.77 5.44 -4.20
CA PHE A 201 22.45 4.24 -3.69
C PHE A 201 21.44 3.17 -3.28
N ASP A 202 21.86 1.91 -3.33
CA ASP A 202 21.04 0.78 -2.86
C ASP A 202 21.20 0.63 -1.33
N PRO A 203 20.13 0.77 -0.52
CA PRO A 203 20.21 0.59 0.93
C PRO A 203 20.67 -0.81 1.36
N ALA A 204 20.47 -1.84 0.53
CA ALA A 204 20.81 -3.22 0.88
C ALA A 204 22.32 -3.50 0.88
N ASP A 205 23.08 -2.85 -0.01
CA ASP A 205 24.54 -3.02 -0.10
C ASP A 205 25.34 -1.73 0.14
N GLN A 206 24.65 -0.60 0.33
CA GLN A 206 25.18 0.74 0.61
C GLN A 206 26.06 1.30 -0.52
N ARG A 207 25.92 0.78 -1.75
CA ARG A 207 26.72 1.20 -2.92
C ARG A 207 25.97 2.23 -3.75
N SER A 208 26.66 3.32 -4.07
CA SER A 208 26.13 4.36 -4.96
C SER A 208 26.00 3.84 -6.39
N THR A 209 24.93 4.28 -7.06
CA THR A 209 24.62 3.99 -8.45
C THR A 209 24.88 5.23 -9.31
N ASP A 210 23.84 5.82 -9.87
CA ASP A 210 23.84 6.95 -10.78
C ASP A 210 23.64 8.29 -10.05
N ARG A 211 23.93 9.39 -10.75
CA ARG A 211 23.76 10.75 -10.22
C ARG A 211 22.28 11.15 -10.24
N ALA A 212 21.86 11.91 -9.25
CA ALA A 212 20.58 12.62 -9.27
C ALA A 212 20.82 14.11 -9.45
N GLU A 213 19.95 14.83 -10.17
CA GLU A 213 20.08 16.29 -10.32
C GLU A 213 19.40 17.04 -9.18
N ALA A 214 18.31 16.48 -8.68
CA ALA A 214 17.50 17.03 -7.60
C ALA A 214 16.63 15.93 -6.99
N PHE A 215 16.07 16.23 -5.83
CA PHE A 215 15.03 15.44 -5.18
C PHE A 215 14.01 16.35 -4.52
N THR A 216 12.87 15.77 -4.16
CA THR A 216 11.82 16.49 -3.44
C THR A 216 11.83 16.05 -1.97
N LEU A 217 12.21 16.95 -1.07
CA LEU A 217 12.13 16.73 0.37
C LEU A 217 10.68 16.93 0.83
N MET A 218 10.08 15.85 1.30
CA MET A 218 8.76 15.81 1.93
C MET A 218 8.88 15.29 3.36
N PRO A 219 7.90 15.54 4.25
CA PRO A 219 7.93 14.97 5.59
C PRO A 219 7.90 13.44 5.58
N ALA A 220 8.51 12.85 6.60
CA ALA A 220 8.46 11.41 6.86
C ALA A 220 7.34 11.02 7.83
N SER A 221 6.71 12.01 8.48
CA SER A 221 5.58 11.81 9.39
C SER A 221 4.45 12.80 9.11
N GLU A 222 3.21 12.35 9.29
CA GLU A 222 2.01 13.19 9.20
C GLU A 222 1.86 14.13 10.41
N ALA A 223 2.41 13.78 11.59
CA ALA A 223 2.40 14.62 12.80
C ALA A 223 3.75 15.32 12.98
N LEU A 224 3.79 16.64 12.79
CA LEU A 224 5.03 17.42 12.88
C LEU A 224 5.17 18.13 14.22
N LEU A 225 6.43 18.31 14.66
CA LEU A 225 6.79 18.97 15.93
C LEU A 225 7.56 20.27 15.67
N ASP A 226 7.05 21.10 14.77
CA ASP A 226 7.49 22.50 14.67
C ASP A 226 6.88 23.36 15.80
N GLU A 227 7.43 24.56 16.01
CA GLU A 227 7.01 25.47 17.10
C GLU A 227 5.51 25.78 17.07
N ASP A 228 4.93 25.99 15.88
CA ASP A 228 3.51 26.29 15.73
C ASP A 228 2.64 25.07 16.04
N SER A 229 3.06 23.89 15.57
CA SER A 229 2.37 22.61 15.83
C SER A 229 2.39 22.24 17.31
N ILE A 230 3.51 22.42 18.00
CA ILE A 230 3.62 22.23 19.46
C ILE A 230 2.70 23.20 20.20
N LYS A 231 2.70 24.48 19.82
CA LYS A 231 1.85 25.50 20.44
C LYS A 231 0.36 25.19 20.24
N ARG A 232 -0.05 24.81 19.01
CA ARG A 232 -1.42 24.37 18.70
C ARG A 232 -1.83 23.18 19.54
N PHE A 233 -1.01 22.14 19.54
CA PHE A 233 -1.27 20.93 20.31
C PHE A 233 -1.47 21.27 21.79
N ARG A 234 -0.56 22.04 22.40
CA ARG A 234 -0.65 22.39 23.83
C ARG A 234 -1.89 23.20 24.18
N SER A 235 -2.34 24.10 23.30
CA SER A 235 -3.59 24.85 23.53
C SER A 235 -4.79 23.92 23.45
N ARG A 236 -4.94 23.22 22.32
CA ARG A 236 -6.09 22.38 22.05
C ARG A 236 -6.20 21.20 23.02
N TYR A 237 -5.08 20.58 23.40
CA TYR A 237 -5.07 19.50 24.39
C TYR A 237 -5.63 19.95 25.75
N ARG A 238 -5.25 21.14 26.23
CA ARG A 238 -5.78 21.72 27.47
C ARG A 238 -7.24 22.14 27.35
N GLU A 239 -7.64 22.65 26.20
CA GLU A 239 -9.04 23.01 25.91
C GLU A 239 -9.94 21.77 25.87
N THR A 240 -9.46 20.66 25.27
CA THR A 240 -10.23 19.42 25.14
C THR A 240 -10.28 18.62 26.43
N PHE A 241 -9.16 18.49 27.15
CA PHE A 241 -9.05 17.57 28.29
C PHE A 241 -8.92 18.24 29.66
N GLY A 242 -8.83 19.56 29.71
CA GLY A 242 -8.71 20.34 30.93
C GLY A 242 -7.29 20.50 31.45
N ALA A 243 -7.13 21.34 32.48
CA ALA A 243 -5.82 21.71 33.01
C ALA A 243 -5.08 20.55 33.71
N THR A 244 -5.78 19.56 34.25
CA THR A 244 -5.17 18.40 34.91
C THR A 244 -4.48 17.44 33.93
N ALA A 245 -4.80 17.55 32.63
CA ALA A 245 -4.22 16.73 31.57
C ALA A 245 -2.78 17.15 31.20
N THR A 246 -2.26 18.27 31.73
CA THR A 246 -0.89 18.71 31.42
C THR A 246 0.19 17.84 32.04
N GLY A 247 -0.15 16.96 32.99
CA GLY A 247 0.76 15.94 33.51
C GLY A 247 0.78 14.65 32.68
N ASP A 248 0.02 14.58 31.58
CA ASP A 248 0.05 13.39 30.74
C ASP A 248 1.41 13.30 30.02
N PRO A 249 2.04 12.11 29.95
CA PRO A 249 3.35 11.92 29.31
C PRO A 249 3.37 12.40 27.85
N LEU A 250 2.26 12.26 27.12
CA LEU A 250 2.13 12.77 25.76
C LEU A 250 2.24 14.30 25.73
N TYR A 251 1.53 14.99 26.63
CA TYR A 251 1.56 16.44 26.69
C TYR A 251 2.95 16.96 27.05
N GLU A 252 3.62 16.35 28.03
CA GLU A 252 4.98 16.71 28.42
C GLU A 252 5.97 16.46 27.28
N ALA A 253 5.93 15.28 26.64
CA ALA A 253 6.81 14.95 25.54
C ALA A 253 6.66 15.93 24.36
N VAL A 254 5.43 16.18 23.92
CA VAL A 254 5.17 17.14 22.82
C VAL A 254 5.58 18.56 23.22
N SER A 255 5.35 18.96 24.48
CA SER A 255 5.77 20.29 24.96
C SER A 255 7.27 20.49 24.94
N ASP A 256 8.04 19.41 25.12
CA ASP A 256 9.50 19.39 25.03
C ASP A 256 10.01 19.20 23.58
N GLY A 257 9.11 19.14 22.59
CA GLY A 257 9.47 18.86 21.20
C GLY A 257 9.92 17.41 20.96
N ARG A 258 9.60 16.49 21.87
CA ARG A 258 9.93 15.06 21.76
C ARG A 258 8.75 14.27 21.22
N ARG A 259 9.03 13.36 20.29
CA ARG A 259 8.03 12.42 19.77
C ARG A 259 7.70 11.37 20.83
N MET A 260 6.44 10.94 20.86
CA MET A 260 5.97 9.81 21.66
C MET A 260 5.25 8.84 20.75
N SER A 261 5.49 7.54 20.92
CA SER A 261 4.82 6.52 20.13
C SER A 261 3.29 6.63 20.28
N GLY A 262 2.58 6.53 19.15
CA GLY A 262 1.13 6.67 19.03
C GLY A 262 0.60 8.12 19.01
N MET A 263 1.47 9.15 19.06
CA MET A 263 1.03 10.56 19.07
C MET A 263 0.20 10.95 17.84
N GLU A 264 0.32 10.22 16.73
CA GLU A 264 -0.41 10.42 15.48
C GLU A 264 -1.93 10.32 15.67
N HIS A 265 -2.43 9.58 16.67
CA HIS A 265 -3.86 9.53 16.97
C HIS A 265 -4.45 10.86 17.50
N TRP A 266 -3.58 11.84 17.82
CA TRP A 266 -3.97 13.20 18.14
C TRP A 266 -3.66 14.20 17.01
N LEU A 267 -3.42 13.72 15.78
CA LEU A 267 -3.20 14.56 14.59
C LEU A 267 -4.15 15.77 14.48
N PRO A 268 -5.47 15.67 14.81
CA PRO A 268 -6.38 16.84 14.79
C PRO A 268 -5.99 17.99 15.74
N LEU A 269 -5.16 17.74 16.75
CA LEU A 269 -4.65 18.75 17.66
C LEU A 269 -3.37 19.44 17.17
N PHE A 270 -2.62 18.80 16.26
CA PHE A 270 -1.40 19.37 15.67
C PHE A 270 -1.69 20.30 14.49
N GLU A 271 -2.75 20.01 13.73
CA GLU A 271 -3.05 20.66 12.46
C GLU A 271 -4.26 21.60 12.54
N ASP A 272 -4.20 22.72 11.82
CA ASP A 272 -5.29 23.71 11.86
C ASP A 272 -6.61 23.14 11.32
N ARG A 273 -6.51 22.34 10.26
CA ARG A 273 -7.61 21.66 9.61
C ARG A 273 -7.12 20.34 9.01
N LEU A 274 -7.95 19.30 9.13
CA LEU A 274 -7.83 18.08 8.35
C LEU A 274 -8.94 18.01 7.30
N THR A 275 -8.74 17.18 6.30
CA THR A 275 -9.61 17.04 5.14
C THR A 275 -9.81 15.57 4.80
N THR A 276 -10.59 15.24 3.78
CA THR A 276 -10.87 13.88 3.33
C THR A 276 -10.05 13.54 2.09
N LEU A 277 -9.99 12.25 1.72
CA LEU A 277 -9.44 11.85 0.43
C LEU A 277 -10.06 12.65 -0.74
N PHE A 278 -11.37 12.91 -0.67
CA PHE A 278 -12.12 13.55 -1.75
C PHE A 278 -11.68 14.99 -2.02
N ASP A 279 -11.08 15.66 -1.04
CA ASP A 279 -10.52 17.01 -1.22
C ASP A 279 -9.17 17.01 -1.98
N HIS A 280 -8.54 15.85 -2.13
CA HIS A 280 -7.34 15.65 -2.97
C HIS A 280 -7.70 15.25 -4.41
N LEU A 281 -8.98 14.96 -4.69
CA LEU A 281 -9.46 14.47 -5.98
C LEU A 281 -10.17 15.58 -6.76
N GLY A 282 -9.83 15.73 -8.04
CA GLY A 282 -10.49 16.68 -8.93
C GLY A 282 -11.89 16.22 -9.33
N ASP A 283 -12.78 17.13 -9.71
CA ASP A 283 -14.21 16.82 -9.98
C ASP A 283 -14.45 15.73 -11.04
N ASN A 284 -13.47 15.54 -11.94
CA ASN A 284 -13.55 14.57 -13.02
C ASN A 284 -12.86 13.22 -12.70
N ASP A 285 -12.32 13.07 -11.50
CA ASP A 285 -11.73 11.81 -11.05
C ASP A 285 -12.82 10.76 -10.91
N LEU A 286 -12.59 9.60 -11.53
CA LEU A 286 -13.55 8.49 -11.55
C LEU A 286 -13.25 7.54 -10.41
N ILE A 287 -14.21 7.35 -9.50
CA ILE A 287 -14.01 6.57 -8.28
C ILE A 287 -14.81 5.26 -8.36
N VAL A 288 -14.15 4.15 -8.11
CA VAL A 288 -14.74 2.82 -7.99
C VAL A 288 -14.38 2.26 -6.62
N ARG A 289 -15.33 1.68 -5.91
CA ARG A 289 -15.10 0.88 -4.70
C ARG A 289 -15.34 -0.59 -5.01
N ASP A 290 -14.42 -1.42 -4.54
CA ASP A 290 -14.53 -2.87 -4.64
C ASP A 290 -15.76 -3.39 -3.85
N GLY A 291 -16.29 -4.55 -4.24
CA GLY A 291 -17.49 -5.15 -3.67
C GLY A 291 -17.38 -5.42 -2.17
N GLY A 292 -16.17 -5.66 -1.66
CA GLY A 292 -15.91 -5.87 -0.23
C GLY A 292 -15.84 -4.60 0.62
N VAL A 293 -15.81 -3.40 0.01
CA VAL A 293 -15.54 -2.15 0.73
C VAL A 293 -16.62 -1.82 1.76
N ASP A 294 -17.90 -1.98 1.44
CA ASP A 294 -18.97 -1.62 2.39
C ASP A 294 -18.93 -2.47 3.65
N GLN A 295 -18.69 -3.78 3.50
CA GLN A 295 -18.54 -4.68 4.64
C GLN A 295 -17.30 -4.33 5.47
N ALA A 296 -16.17 -4.05 4.80
CA ALA A 296 -14.93 -3.65 5.46
C ALA A 296 -15.09 -2.32 6.22
N LEU A 297 -15.83 -1.36 5.67
CA LEU A 297 -16.13 -0.08 6.34
C LEU A 297 -17.00 -0.26 7.59
N THR A 298 -18.02 -1.12 7.53
CA THR A 298 -18.84 -1.44 8.72
C THR A 298 -17.97 -2.05 9.82
N ALA A 299 -17.20 -3.09 9.49
CA ALA A 299 -16.30 -3.74 10.45
C ALA A 299 -15.25 -2.77 11.01
N ARG A 300 -14.75 -1.84 10.18
CA ARG A 300 -13.82 -0.80 10.60
C ARG A 300 -14.43 0.16 11.61
N ARG A 301 -15.66 0.63 11.37
CA ARG A 301 -16.36 1.53 12.31
C ARG A 301 -16.62 0.86 13.65
N GLU A 302 -17.13 -0.36 13.64
CA GLU A 302 -17.33 -1.16 14.85
C GLU A 302 -16.02 -1.29 15.64
N SER A 303 -14.91 -1.59 14.96
CA SER A 303 -13.59 -1.66 15.58
C SER A 303 -13.14 -0.33 16.20
N ILE A 304 -13.31 0.79 15.49
CA ILE A 304 -12.96 2.13 15.99
C ILE A 304 -13.77 2.45 17.26
N ASP A 305 -15.08 2.19 17.25
CA ASP A 305 -15.98 2.46 18.38
C ASP A 305 -15.65 1.59 19.59
N ASP A 306 -15.27 0.32 19.37
CA ASP A 306 -14.82 -0.59 20.42
C ASP A 306 -13.51 -0.10 21.06
N TYR A 307 -12.50 0.25 20.25
CA TYR A 307 -11.24 0.80 20.76
C TYR A 307 -11.46 2.10 21.52
N TYR A 308 -12.27 3.02 20.97
CA TYR A 308 -12.63 4.27 21.61
C TYR A 308 -13.32 4.05 22.96
N SER A 309 -14.35 3.20 22.99
CA SER A 309 -15.11 2.86 24.18
C SER A 309 -14.23 2.24 25.27
N ASN A 310 -13.31 1.36 24.88
CA ASN A 310 -12.35 0.76 25.80
C ASN A 310 -11.41 1.80 26.39
N ARG A 311 -10.85 2.71 25.57
CA ARG A 311 -10.02 3.82 26.05
C ARG A 311 -10.79 4.70 27.03
N ARG A 312 -12.02 5.09 26.69
CA ARG A 312 -12.88 5.91 27.58
C ARG A 312 -13.18 5.23 28.91
N LYS A 313 -13.51 3.94 28.92
CA LYS A 313 -13.79 3.18 30.16
C LYS A 313 -12.58 3.13 31.08
N THR A 314 -11.37 3.03 30.52
CA THR A 314 -10.10 3.01 31.27
C THR A 314 -9.56 4.40 31.59
N MET A 315 -10.20 5.47 31.09
CA MET A 315 -9.74 6.83 31.30
C MET A 315 -9.96 7.24 32.75
N SER A 316 -8.92 7.79 33.36
CA SER A 316 -8.93 8.33 34.73
C SER A 316 -8.61 9.82 34.72
N GLY A 317 -8.87 10.49 35.84
CA GLY A 317 -8.47 11.88 36.06
C GLY A 317 -6.97 12.05 36.31
N GLU A 318 -6.23 10.96 36.48
CA GLU A 318 -4.82 10.96 36.82
C GLU A 318 -3.93 11.22 35.60
N ALA A 319 -2.72 11.73 35.87
CA ALA A 319 -1.66 11.87 34.90
C ALA A 319 -1.26 10.50 34.33
N GLY A 320 -1.09 10.40 33.01
CA GLY A 320 -0.71 9.14 32.35
C GLY A 320 -1.86 8.34 31.78
N SER A 321 -3.10 8.78 32.01
CA SER A 321 -4.26 8.16 31.37
C SER A 321 -4.28 8.44 29.86
N TYR A 322 -4.66 7.45 29.05
CA TYR A 322 -4.85 7.68 27.62
C TYR A 322 -6.14 8.48 27.43
N ARG A 323 -6.04 9.67 26.80
CA ARG A 323 -7.19 10.55 26.54
C ARG A 323 -7.59 10.51 25.06
N PRO A 324 -8.56 9.67 24.67
CA PRO A 324 -8.94 9.54 23.27
C PRO A 324 -9.71 10.78 22.78
N LEU A 325 -9.48 11.18 21.53
CA LEU A 325 -10.38 12.07 20.82
C LEU A 325 -11.63 11.30 20.38
N GLU A 326 -12.75 12.00 20.20
CA GLU A 326 -13.95 11.41 19.58
C GLU A 326 -13.60 10.85 18.19
N PRO A 327 -14.16 9.69 17.79
CA PRO A 327 -13.86 9.05 16.50
C PRO A 327 -13.95 9.98 15.29
N SER A 328 -14.98 10.84 15.25
CA SER A 328 -15.24 11.79 14.16
C SER A 328 -14.14 12.83 13.96
N ALA A 329 -13.23 13.01 14.93
CA ALA A 329 -12.10 13.93 14.82
C ALA A 329 -11.05 13.44 13.81
N LEU A 330 -10.88 12.12 13.64
CA LEU A 330 -9.87 11.53 12.76
C LEU A 330 -10.45 10.59 11.70
N TYR A 331 -11.67 10.10 11.87
CA TYR A 331 -12.33 9.18 10.95
C TYR A 331 -13.66 9.75 10.47
N LEU A 332 -14.04 9.43 9.23
CA LEU A 332 -15.34 9.81 8.68
C LEU A 332 -16.47 9.04 9.36
N THR A 333 -17.58 9.74 9.63
CA THR A 333 -18.81 9.10 10.09
C THR A 333 -19.53 8.38 8.95
N GLU A 334 -20.57 7.61 9.29
CA GLU A 334 -21.44 6.98 8.30
C GLU A 334 -22.16 8.00 7.43
N GLU A 335 -22.60 9.10 8.02
CA GLU A 335 -23.26 10.19 7.33
C GLU A 335 -22.30 10.90 6.39
N GLU A 336 -21.06 11.19 6.82
CA GLU A 336 -20.04 11.81 5.97
C GLU A 336 -19.67 10.93 4.77
N TRP A 337 -19.53 9.62 4.98
CA TRP A 337 -19.29 8.67 3.90
C TRP A 337 -20.47 8.59 2.93
N SER A 338 -21.69 8.47 3.45
CA SER A 338 -22.91 8.37 2.63
C SER A 338 -23.15 9.65 1.81
N ALA A 339 -22.85 10.81 2.40
CA ALA A 339 -22.85 12.08 1.69
C ALA A 339 -21.81 12.08 0.56
N ALA A 340 -20.57 11.64 0.82
CA ALA A 340 -19.54 11.58 -0.22
C ALA A 340 -19.92 10.66 -1.40
N VAL A 341 -20.55 9.51 -1.12
CA VAL A 341 -21.07 8.58 -2.15
C VAL A 341 -22.25 9.17 -2.93
N THR A 342 -22.98 10.12 -2.34
CA THR A 342 -24.12 10.80 -2.98
C THR A 342 -23.67 12.00 -3.80
N ASP A 343 -22.75 12.80 -3.27
CA ASP A 343 -22.23 14.03 -3.89
C ASP A 343 -21.35 13.73 -5.09
N ARG A 344 -20.70 12.56 -5.12
CA ARG A 344 -19.83 12.12 -6.21
C ARG A 344 -20.21 10.71 -6.65
N PRO A 345 -20.15 10.38 -7.96
CA PRO A 345 -20.47 9.05 -8.45
C PRO A 345 -19.36 8.05 -8.06
N ILE A 346 -19.42 7.53 -6.83
CA ILE A 346 -18.54 6.45 -6.36
C ILE A 346 -19.18 5.12 -6.75
N HIS A 347 -18.72 4.54 -7.87
CA HIS A 347 -19.28 3.32 -8.44
C HIS A 347 -18.91 2.08 -7.63
N LEU A 348 -19.79 1.08 -7.58
CA LEU A 348 -19.55 -0.20 -6.92
C LEU A 348 -19.15 -1.25 -7.96
N ALA A 349 -17.98 -1.89 -7.81
CA ALA A 349 -17.64 -3.08 -8.58
C ALA A 349 -18.27 -4.31 -7.91
N SER A 350 -19.18 -5.00 -8.60
CA SER A 350 -19.85 -6.21 -8.12
C SER A 350 -19.42 -7.40 -8.96
N GLN A 351 -18.97 -8.46 -8.30
CA GLN A 351 -18.73 -9.75 -8.94
C GLN A 351 -20.01 -10.52 -9.25
N PHE A 352 -21.15 -10.09 -8.69
CA PHE A 352 -22.42 -10.80 -8.82
C PHE A 352 -23.20 -10.31 -10.04
N PRO A 353 -23.99 -11.19 -10.67
CA PRO A 353 -24.99 -10.79 -11.63
C PRO A 353 -26.03 -9.88 -10.96
N GLU A 354 -26.41 -8.81 -11.65
CA GLU A 354 -27.39 -7.84 -11.15
C GLU A 354 -28.57 -7.74 -12.14
N PRO A 355 -29.80 -7.52 -11.67
CA PRO A 355 -30.97 -7.37 -12.54
C PRO A 355 -30.87 -6.09 -13.39
N GLU A 356 -31.25 -6.14 -14.67
CA GLU A 356 -31.13 -4.96 -15.56
C GLU A 356 -31.77 -3.69 -14.97
N SER A 357 -31.00 -2.59 -14.96
CA SER A 357 -31.41 -1.30 -14.42
C SER A 357 -30.60 -0.15 -15.04
N GLU A 358 -31.13 1.07 -15.00
CA GLU A 358 -30.41 2.29 -15.40
C GLU A 358 -29.15 2.54 -14.56
N ARG A 359 -29.11 2.02 -13.32
CA ARG A 359 -27.95 2.13 -12.43
C ARG A 359 -26.95 0.98 -12.57
N ILE A 360 -27.19 0.04 -13.46
CA ILE A 360 -26.35 -1.16 -13.65
C ILE A 360 -25.67 -1.13 -15.01
N VAL A 361 -24.36 -1.38 -14.98
CA VAL A 361 -23.50 -1.53 -16.15
C VAL A 361 -22.85 -2.90 -16.06
N ASP A 362 -23.33 -3.85 -16.85
CA ASP A 362 -22.77 -5.19 -16.91
C ASP A 362 -21.60 -5.23 -17.92
N PHE A 363 -20.47 -5.77 -17.48
CA PHE A 363 -19.28 -5.97 -18.32
C PHE A 363 -19.28 -7.31 -19.04
N GLY A 364 -20.21 -8.22 -18.73
CA GLY A 364 -20.30 -9.55 -19.32
C GLY A 364 -19.06 -10.39 -19.05
N VAL A 365 -18.44 -10.20 -17.87
CA VAL A 365 -17.27 -10.96 -17.44
C VAL A 365 -17.66 -11.88 -16.28
N GLU A 366 -17.35 -13.15 -16.46
CA GLU A 366 -17.64 -14.21 -15.49
C GLU A 366 -16.37 -14.55 -14.70
N PRO A 367 -16.50 -15.06 -13.46
CA PRO A 367 -15.37 -15.68 -12.76
C PRO A 367 -14.72 -16.80 -13.58
N ALA A 368 -13.44 -17.06 -13.32
CA ALA A 368 -12.79 -18.25 -13.88
C ALA A 368 -13.51 -19.54 -13.45
N ARG A 369 -13.40 -20.59 -14.27
CA ARG A 369 -13.96 -21.90 -13.93
C ARG A 369 -13.33 -22.42 -12.65
N ASP A 370 -14.17 -22.78 -11.68
CA ASP A 370 -13.71 -23.50 -10.50
C ASP A 370 -13.55 -25.00 -10.79
N PHE A 371 -12.36 -25.53 -10.49
CA PHE A 371 -12.01 -26.95 -10.62
C PHE A 371 -12.05 -27.71 -9.27
N THR A 372 -12.68 -27.13 -8.23
CA THR A 372 -12.94 -27.83 -6.96
C THR A 372 -13.55 -29.22 -7.15
N PRO A 373 -14.55 -29.44 -8.04
CA PRO A 373 -15.12 -30.77 -8.23
C PRO A 373 -14.09 -31.84 -8.61
N GLU A 374 -13.19 -31.55 -9.55
CA GLU A 374 -12.13 -32.46 -9.97
C GLU A 374 -11.10 -32.69 -8.84
N ARG A 375 -10.78 -31.65 -8.06
CA ARG A 375 -9.89 -31.78 -6.90
C ARG A 375 -10.49 -32.68 -5.82
N THR A 376 -11.78 -32.52 -5.52
CA THR A 376 -12.49 -33.33 -4.52
C THR A 376 -12.60 -34.79 -4.96
N GLN A 377 -12.78 -35.04 -6.25
CA GLN A 377 -12.88 -36.39 -6.81
C GLN A 377 -11.51 -37.05 -7.08
N GLN A 378 -10.40 -36.36 -6.77
CA GLN A 378 -9.03 -36.81 -7.08
C GLN A 378 -8.85 -37.15 -8.58
N ALA A 379 -9.60 -36.46 -9.45
CA ALA A 379 -9.47 -36.59 -10.88
C ALA A 379 -8.16 -35.92 -11.35
N ASN A 380 -7.74 -36.23 -12.58
CA ASN A 380 -6.58 -35.57 -13.17
C ASN A 380 -6.93 -34.12 -13.54
N ILE A 381 -6.53 -33.20 -12.67
CA ILE A 381 -6.79 -31.76 -12.84
C ILE A 381 -6.24 -31.21 -14.16
N TYR A 382 -5.07 -31.69 -14.60
CA TYR A 382 -4.42 -31.17 -15.80
C TYR A 382 -5.13 -31.59 -17.09
N GLU A 383 -5.73 -32.79 -17.12
CA GLU A 383 -6.62 -33.21 -18.22
C GLU A 383 -7.89 -32.35 -18.23
N ALA A 384 -8.51 -32.12 -17.07
CA ALA A 384 -9.72 -31.29 -16.98
C ALA A 384 -9.47 -29.83 -17.41
N VAL A 385 -8.30 -29.28 -17.07
CA VAL A 385 -7.85 -27.97 -17.55
C VAL A 385 -7.66 -27.99 -19.07
N SER A 386 -6.97 -29.00 -19.60
CA SER A 386 -6.74 -29.15 -21.04
C SER A 386 -8.05 -29.23 -21.84
N ASP A 387 -9.03 -29.96 -21.33
CA ASP A 387 -10.37 -30.05 -21.91
C ASP A 387 -11.12 -28.71 -21.87
N HIS A 388 -11.04 -27.99 -20.75
CA HIS A 388 -11.67 -26.67 -20.62
C HIS A 388 -11.04 -25.65 -21.56
N VAL A 389 -9.71 -25.62 -21.63
CA VAL A 389 -8.94 -24.82 -22.60
C VAL A 389 -9.35 -25.17 -24.04
N GLY A 390 -9.56 -26.45 -24.33
CA GLY A 390 -10.09 -26.91 -25.61
C GLY A 390 -11.49 -26.37 -25.93
N LYS A 391 -12.38 -26.30 -24.94
CA LYS A 391 -13.73 -25.72 -25.08
C LYS A 391 -13.67 -24.20 -25.32
N LEU A 392 -12.87 -23.47 -24.54
CA LEU A 392 -12.67 -22.03 -24.69
C LEU A 392 -12.09 -21.66 -26.06
N ARG A 393 -11.17 -22.48 -26.57
CA ARG A 393 -10.62 -22.28 -27.91
C ARG A 393 -11.68 -22.45 -29.00
N LYS A 394 -12.57 -23.44 -28.86
CA LYS A 394 -13.68 -23.66 -29.80
C LYS A 394 -14.70 -22.52 -29.78
N SER A 395 -14.88 -21.85 -28.64
CA SER A 395 -15.72 -20.65 -28.53
C SER A 395 -15.00 -19.34 -28.92
N GLY A 396 -13.76 -19.42 -29.42
CA GLY A 396 -13.02 -18.28 -29.96
C GLY A 396 -12.28 -17.42 -28.93
N HIS A 397 -12.19 -17.85 -27.67
CA HIS A 397 -11.47 -17.10 -26.64
C HIS A 397 -9.96 -17.21 -26.82
N LYS A 398 -9.27 -16.10 -26.59
CA LYS A 398 -7.84 -16.10 -26.27
C LYS A 398 -7.66 -16.65 -24.86
N ILE A 399 -6.67 -17.50 -24.65
CA ILE A 399 -6.48 -18.17 -23.35
C ILE A 399 -5.16 -17.74 -22.75
N VAL A 400 -5.20 -17.24 -21.53
CA VAL A 400 -4.03 -16.91 -20.71
C VAL A 400 -4.03 -17.77 -19.46
N LEU A 401 -2.93 -18.48 -19.23
CA LEU A 401 -2.69 -19.28 -18.05
C LEU A 401 -1.66 -18.53 -17.19
N ALA A 402 -2.12 -18.04 -16.05
CA ALA A 402 -1.35 -17.17 -15.17
C ALA A 402 -0.63 -17.97 -14.07
N SER A 403 0.65 -17.67 -13.86
CA SER A 403 1.47 -18.23 -12.80
C SER A 403 2.17 -17.13 -12.00
N TYR A 404 2.55 -17.41 -10.76
CA TYR A 404 3.17 -16.42 -9.86
C TYR A 404 4.66 -16.18 -10.11
N SER A 405 5.34 -17.08 -10.81
CA SER A 405 6.77 -16.98 -11.06
C SER A 405 7.17 -17.73 -12.32
N VAL A 406 8.35 -17.43 -12.86
CA VAL A 406 8.92 -18.11 -14.04
C VAL A 406 9.01 -19.62 -13.81
N GLY A 407 9.54 -20.05 -12.66
CA GLY A 407 9.65 -21.48 -12.36
C GLY A 407 8.30 -22.18 -12.16
N ALA A 408 7.28 -21.46 -11.68
CA ALA A 408 5.92 -22.00 -11.60
C ALA A 408 5.28 -22.14 -12.99
N ARG A 409 5.48 -21.14 -13.86
CA ARG A 409 5.07 -21.15 -15.27
C ARG A 409 5.66 -22.33 -16.04
N GLU A 410 6.97 -22.57 -15.89
CA GLU A 410 7.66 -23.69 -16.54
C GLU A 410 7.13 -25.05 -16.07
N ARG A 411 6.95 -25.21 -14.75
CA ARG A 411 6.39 -26.44 -14.17
C ARG A 411 4.97 -26.70 -14.68
N LEU A 412 4.11 -25.69 -14.66
CA LEU A 412 2.74 -25.79 -15.15
C LEU A 412 2.73 -26.15 -16.63
N SER A 413 3.63 -25.56 -17.43
CA SER A 413 3.75 -25.86 -18.85
C SER A 413 4.03 -27.34 -19.12
N GLY A 414 5.01 -27.92 -18.42
CA GLY A 414 5.35 -29.34 -18.53
C GLY A 414 4.19 -30.25 -18.13
N LEU A 415 3.55 -29.97 -16.99
CA LEU A 415 2.41 -30.75 -16.51
C LEU A 415 1.23 -30.72 -17.48
N LEU A 416 0.91 -29.56 -18.05
CA LEU A 416 -0.15 -29.44 -19.06
C LEU A 416 0.24 -30.11 -20.38
N HIS A 417 1.53 -30.09 -20.76
CA HIS A 417 2.02 -30.77 -21.95
C HIS A 417 1.83 -32.29 -21.85
N ASP A 418 2.23 -32.88 -20.72
CA ASP A 418 2.13 -34.31 -20.45
C ASP A 418 0.66 -34.79 -20.40
N ASN A 419 -0.26 -33.88 -20.05
CA ASN A 419 -1.69 -34.15 -19.91
C ASN A 419 -2.54 -33.64 -21.08
N GLY A 420 -1.94 -33.50 -22.27
CA GLY A 420 -2.67 -33.33 -23.54
C GLY A 420 -2.63 -31.93 -24.15
N LEU A 421 -2.26 -30.89 -23.41
CA LEU A 421 -2.12 -29.53 -23.93
C LEU A 421 -0.73 -29.32 -24.55
N LYS A 422 -0.42 -30.00 -25.65
CA LYS A 422 0.94 -30.02 -26.22
C LYS A 422 1.44 -28.69 -26.79
N SER A 423 0.53 -27.85 -27.27
CA SER A 423 0.85 -26.60 -27.95
C SER A 423 0.54 -25.41 -27.06
N GLN A 424 1.57 -24.80 -26.50
CA GLN A 424 1.51 -23.68 -25.55
C GLN A 424 2.58 -22.65 -25.91
N LYS A 425 2.38 -21.39 -25.54
CA LYS A 425 3.36 -20.32 -25.76
C LYS A 425 3.73 -19.65 -24.43
N LEU A 426 5.00 -19.67 -24.06
CA LEU A 426 5.50 -18.82 -22.98
C LEU A 426 5.59 -17.38 -23.48
N VAL A 427 5.04 -16.44 -22.72
CA VAL A 427 5.03 -15.01 -23.07
C VAL A 427 5.41 -14.17 -21.87
N ASP A 428 6.07 -13.04 -22.13
CA ASP A 428 6.59 -12.17 -21.06
C ASP A 428 5.79 -10.87 -20.92
N SER A 429 4.81 -10.63 -21.79
CA SER A 429 3.91 -9.48 -21.73
C SER A 429 2.45 -9.84 -22.02
N TRP A 430 1.54 -8.98 -21.53
CA TRP A 430 0.12 -9.11 -21.79
C TRP A 430 -0.21 -8.96 -23.28
N GLN A 431 0.49 -8.09 -23.98
CA GLN A 431 0.31 -7.86 -25.42
C GLN A 431 0.72 -9.10 -26.23
N GLU A 432 1.82 -9.78 -25.86
CA GLU A 432 2.19 -11.07 -26.45
C GLU A 432 1.15 -12.16 -26.18
N ALA A 433 0.60 -12.19 -24.95
CA ALA A 433 -0.47 -13.10 -24.57
C ALA A 433 -1.70 -12.90 -25.46
N LEU A 434 -2.15 -11.65 -25.62
CA LEU A 434 -3.28 -11.28 -26.48
C LEU A 434 -2.99 -11.48 -27.97
N GLY A 435 -1.72 -11.48 -28.39
CA GLY A 435 -1.30 -11.79 -29.75
C GLY A 435 -1.34 -13.29 -30.09
N SER A 436 -1.40 -14.16 -29.08
CA SER A 436 -1.41 -15.62 -29.26
C SER A 436 -2.79 -16.11 -29.68
N LYS A 437 -3.04 -16.22 -31.00
CA LYS A 437 -4.35 -16.61 -31.55
C LYS A 437 -4.65 -18.10 -31.48
N THR A 438 -3.63 -18.95 -31.58
CA THR A 438 -3.79 -20.40 -31.78
C THR A 438 -3.39 -21.24 -30.57
N GLN A 439 -2.52 -20.70 -29.72
CA GLN A 439 -1.93 -21.40 -28.57
C GLN A 439 -2.32 -20.67 -27.27
N PRO A 440 -2.67 -21.39 -26.19
CA PRO A 440 -2.74 -20.80 -24.87
C PRO A 440 -1.42 -20.15 -24.49
N ALA A 441 -1.49 -18.91 -23.99
CA ALA A 441 -0.34 -18.16 -23.53
C ALA A 441 -0.11 -18.43 -22.04
N LEU A 442 1.12 -18.74 -21.65
CA LEU A 442 1.52 -18.90 -20.26
C LEU A 442 2.32 -17.67 -19.86
N MET A 443 1.89 -16.97 -18.80
CA MET A 443 2.45 -15.69 -18.38
C MET A 443 2.70 -15.67 -16.88
N VAL A 444 3.74 -14.95 -16.44
CA VAL A 444 3.89 -14.58 -15.03
C VAL A 444 2.95 -13.40 -14.76
N LEU A 445 1.85 -13.68 -14.09
CA LEU A 445 0.79 -12.73 -13.78
C LEU A 445 0.27 -13.09 -12.38
N PRO A 446 0.64 -12.35 -11.33
CA PRO A 446 0.35 -12.70 -9.94
C PRO A 446 -1.10 -12.33 -9.56
N LEU A 447 -2.06 -12.97 -10.24
CA LEU A 447 -3.47 -12.92 -9.90
C LEU A 447 -3.85 -14.14 -9.07
N ASP A 448 -4.65 -13.90 -8.03
CA ASP A 448 -5.23 -14.97 -7.22
C ASP A 448 -6.32 -15.71 -8.00
N HIS A 449 -7.26 -14.96 -8.59
CA HIS A 449 -8.33 -15.51 -9.42
C HIS A 449 -8.34 -14.92 -10.81
N GLY A 450 -8.72 -15.76 -11.78
CA GLY A 450 -8.88 -15.39 -13.18
C GLY A 450 -10.31 -14.92 -13.49
N PHE A 451 -10.59 -14.81 -14.78
CA PHE A 451 -11.89 -14.36 -15.28
C PHE A 451 -12.10 -14.80 -16.74
N THR A 452 -13.35 -14.85 -17.18
CA THR A 452 -13.72 -15.08 -18.58
C THR A 452 -14.46 -13.87 -19.12
N ALA A 453 -13.78 -13.04 -19.90
CA ALA A 453 -14.35 -11.93 -20.64
C ALA A 453 -14.68 -12.35 -22.09
N PRO A 454 -15.50 -11.60 -22.85
CA PRO A 454 -16.02 -12.04 -24.14
C PRO A 454 -14.97 -12.50 -25.19
N ASN A 455 -13.73 -12.00 -25.09
CA ASN A 455 -12.66 -12.34 -26.04
C ASN A 455 -11.44 -13.01 -25.39
N VAL A 456 -11.38 -13.09 -24.07
CA VAL A 456 -10.20 -13.58 -23.33
C VAL A 456 -10.63 -14.30 -22.06
N ALA A 457 -10.06 -15.48 -21.85
CA ALA A 457 -10.17 -16.23 -20.61
C ALA A 457 -8.81 -16.27 -19.92
N VAL A 458 -8.76 -15.86 -18.68
CA VAL A 458 -7.61 -15.94 -17.79
C VAL A 458 -7.89 -17.00 -16.74
N LEU A 459 -7.01 -17.99 -16.61
CA LEU A 459 -7.05 -19.01 -15.57
C LEU A 459 -5.77 -18.93 -14.75
N THR A 460 -5.87 -18.80 -13.43
CA THR A 460 -4.70 -18.75 -12.55
C THR A 460 -4.30 -20.15 -12.09
N GLU A 461 -3.04 -20.30 -11.66
CA GLU A 461 -2.57 -21.50 -10.99
C GLU A 461 -3.46 -21.87 -9.78
N GLN A 462 -4.01 -20.88 -9.08
CA GLN A 462 -4.90 -21.09 -7.95
C GLN A 462 -6.31 -21.51 -8.37
N ASP A 463 -6.88 -20.98 -9.46
CA ASP A 463 -8.16 -21.46 -10.01
C ASP A 463 -8.06 -22.96 -10.36
N MET A 464 -6.93 -23.36 -10.96
CA MET A 464 -6.65 -24.74 -11.37
C MET A 464 -6.34 -25.65 -10.17
N LEU A 465 -5.39 -25.28 -9.31
CA LEU A 465 -4.81 -26.19 -8.31
C LEU A 465 -5.33 -25.98 -6.87
N GLY A 466 -5.97 -24.84 -6.61
CA GLY A 466 -6.44 -24.42 -5.28
C GLY A 466 -5.33 -23.84 -4.38
N ASP A 467 -5.75 -23.26 -3.25
CA ASP A 467 -4.90 -22.45 -2.37
C ASP A 467 -3.68 -23.18 -1.76
N ARG A 468 -3.77 -24.51 -1.57
CA ARG A 468 -2.74 -25.26 -0.83
C ARG A 468 -1.45 -25.52 -1.60
N LEU A 469 -1.45 -25.39 -2.94
CA LEU A 469 -0.28 -25.69 -3.78
C LEU A 469 0.49 -24.44 -4.24
N VAL A 470 -0.09 -23.26 -4.05
CA VAL A 470 0.50 -21.98 -4.44
C VAL A 470 1.31 -21.41 -3.26
N ARG A 471 2.64 -21.54 -3.30
CA ARG A 471 3.53 -20.84 -2.37
C ARG A 471 4.03 -19.54 -2.98
N ARG A 472 3.45 -18.40 -2.54
CA ARG A 472 4.03 -17.08 -2.80
C ARG A 472 5.38 -17.01 -2.09
N ARG A 473 6.48 -16.91 -2.85
CA ARG A 473 7.78 -16.61 -2.26
C ARG A 473 7.70 -15.19 -1.70
N LYS A 474 7.59 -15.05 -0.37
CA LYS A 474 7.94 -13.79 0.29
C LYS A 474 9.36 -13.43 -0.17
N LYS A 475 9.59 -12.20 -0.65
CA LYS A 475 10.95 -11.69 -0.86
C LYS A 475 11.70 -11.92 0.46
N ARG A 476 12.69 -12.82 0.45
CA ARG A 476 13.55 -13.01 1.61
C ARG A 476 14.32 -11.70 1.79
N LYS A 477 14.21 -11.07 2.96
CA LYS A 477 15.22 -10.10 3.40
C LYS A 477 16.58 -10.78 3.27
N GLY A 478 17.57 -10.09 2.70
CA GLY A 478 18.92 -10.62 2.58
C GLY A 478 19.48 -10.97 3.96
N ALA A 479 20.37 -11.96 4.06
CA ALA A 479 21.00 -12.33 5.34
C ALA A 479 21.68 -11.12 6.01
N ALA A 480 22.21 -10.17 5.22
CA ALA A 480 22.75 -8.92 5.71
C ALA A 480 21.70 -8.01 6.37
N ALA A 481 20.50 -7.91 5.79
CA ALA A 481 19.39 -7.13 6.35
C ALA A 481 18.81 -7.76 7.64
N PHE A 482 18.81 -9.09 7.72
CA PHE A 482 18.44 -9.79 8.95
C PHE A 482 19.47 -9.59 10.07
N LEU A 483 20.77 -9.62 9.74
CA LEU A 483 21.84 -9.35 10.70
C LEU A 483 21.86 -7.89 11.16
N SER A 484 21.52 -6.93 10.30
CA SER A 484 21.40 -5.52 10.70
C SER A 484 20.19 -5.27 11.62
N GLU A 485 19.05 -5.93 11.39
CA GLU A 485 17.89 -5.87 12.30
C GLU A 485 18.18 -6.53 13.67
N LEU A 486 19.02 -7.57 13.70
CA LEU A 486 19.48 -8.15 14.96
C LEU A 486 20.49 -7.26 15.67
N ALA A 487 21.29 -6.47 14.95
CA ALA A 487 22.24 -5.52 15.53
C ALA A 487 21.57 -4.32 16.22
N THR A 488 20.28 -4.06 15.92
CA THR A 488 19.49 -3.04 16.62
C THR A 488 18.84 -3.52 17.90
N LEU A 489 18.85 -4.84 18.17
CA LEU A 489 18.27 -5.42 19.37
C LEU A 489 19.29 -5.44 20.52
N THR A 490 18.82 -5.04 21.70
CA THR A 490 19.61 -5.12 22.93
C THR A 490 19.23 -6.40 23.69
N PRO A 491 20.19 -7.12 24.29
CA PRO A 491 19.85 -8.22 25.20
C PRO A 491 18.85 -7.75 26.27
N GLY A 492 17.72 -8.44 26.37
CA GLY A 492 16.57 -8.07 27.20
C GLY A 492 15.32 -7.64 26.40
N ASP A 493 15.46 -7.31 25.12
CA ASP A 493 14.33 -6.91 24.28
C ASP A 493 13.34 -8.07 24.06
N LEU A 494 12.05 -7.77 24.03
CA LEU A 494 11.01 -8.75 23.73
C LEU A 494 10.84 -8.88 22.22
N VAL A 495 11.00 -10.10 21.72
CA VAL A 495 10.88 -10.43 20.30
C VAL A 495 9.83 -11.50 20.08
N VAL A 496 9.14 -11.43 18.95
CA VAL A 496 8.09 -12.39 18.59
C VAL A 496 8.64 -13.37 17.56
N HIS A 497 8.72 -14.64 17.92
CA HIS A 497 9.03 -15.71 16.99
C HIS A 497 7.74 -16.31 16.43
N ASN A 498 7.62 -16.41 15.09
CA ASN A 498 6.38 -16.86 14.44
C ASN A 498 5.85 -18.21 14.96
N ASP A 499 6.75 -19.15 15.28
CA ASP A 499 6.36 -20.49 15.72
C ASP A 499 6.29 -20.66 17.26
N HIS A 500 6.92 -19.75 18.02
CA HIS A 500 7.15 -19.93 19.46
C HIS A 500 6.58 -18.81 20.33
N GLY A 501 6.07 -17.74 19.72
CA GLY A 501 5.49 -16.61 20.43
C GLY A 501 6.55 -15.65 20.99
N ILE A 502 6.20 -14.94 22.06
CA ILE A 502 7.03 -13.88 22.65
C ILE A 502 8.16 -14.51 23.47
N GLY A 503 9.40 -14.19 23.12
CA GLY A 503 10.61 -14.54 23.86
C GLY A 503 11.46 -13.31 24.14
N ARG A 504 12.41 -13.42 25.06
CA ARG A 504 13.38 -12.38 25.38
C ARG A 504 14.67 -12.62 24.61
N TYR A 505 15.18 -11.62 23.91
CA TYR A 505 16.44 -11.71 23.16
C TYR A 505 17.64 -11.71 24.12
N GLU A 506 18.54 -12.68 23.99
CA GLU A 506 19.73 -12.83 24.84
C GLU A 506 21.05 -12.61 24.07
N GLY A 507 20.99 -12.28 22.77
CA GLY A 507 22.16 -12.02 21.93
C GLY A 507 22.39 -13.06 20.83
N LEU A 508 23.53 -12.94 20.14
CA LEU A 508 24.02 -13.94 19.20
C LEU A 508 24.97 -14.91 19.91
N THR A 509 24.71 -16.20 19.79
CA THR A 509 25.56 -17.27 20.30
C THR A 509 26.00 -18.18 19.15
N SER A 510 27.30 -18.46 19.05
CA SER A 510 27.83 -19.46 18.13
C SER A 510 27.63 -20.86 18.70
N ILE A 511 26.80 -21.68 18.06
CA ILE A 511 26.62 -23.09 18.38
C ILE A 511 27.35 -23.98 17.38
N MET A 512 27.91 -25.09 17.85
CA MET A 512 28.56 -26.06 16.98
C MET A 512 27.52 -27.04 16.44
N VAL A 513 27.27 -27.00 15.12
CA VAL A 513 26.43 -27.99 14.44
C VAL A 513 27.35 -28.89 13.61
N GLY A 514 27.59 -30.11 14.08
CA GLY A 514 28.60 -30.99 13.49
C GLY A 514 30.02 -30.47 13.75
N LYS A 515 30.77 -30.13 12.68
CA LYS A 515 32.14 -29.60 12.75
C LYS A 515 32.25 -28.10 12.41
N ALA A 516 31.14 -27.43 12.14
CA ALA A 516 31.14 -26.02 11.76
C ALA A 516 30.47 -25.16 12.85
N PRO A 517 31.03 -24.00 13.19
CA PRO A 517 30.35 -23.01 14.01
C PRO A 517 29.21 -22.36 13.21
N HIS A 518 28.05 -22.21 13.86
CA HIS A 518 26.88 -21.54 13.32
C HIS A 518 26.41 -20.48 14.32
N ASP A 519 26.35 -19.22 13.89
CA ASP A 519 25.79 -18.14 14.69
C ASP A 519 24.27 -18.26 14.76
N CYS A 520 23.72 -18.26 15.96
CA CYS A 520 22.31 -18.39 16.24
C CYS A 520 21.84 -17.28 17.19
N VAL A 521 20.58 -16.87 17.02
CA VAL A 521 19.90 -15.93 17.91
C VAL A 521 19.47 -16.69 19.15
N ALA A 522 19.94 -16.28 20.32
CA ALA A 522 19.53 -16.86 21.60
C ALA A 522 18.27 -16.15 22.10
N LEU A 523 17.21 -16.92 22.37
CA LEU A 523 15.95 -16.44 22.91
C LEU A 523 15.61 -17.21 24.19
N GLU A 524 15.20 -16.49 25.24
CA GLU A 524 14.67 -17.08 26.46
C GLU A 524 13.14 -17.01 26.48
N TYR A 525 12.49 -18.12 26.84
CA TYR A 525 11.03 -18.20 26.96
C TYR A 525 10.62 -18.44 28.41
N ALA A 526 9.33 -18.25 28.70
CA ALA A 526 8.79 -18.55 30.02
C ALA A 526 8.99 -20.03 30.38
N GLY A 527 9.78 -20.30 31.43
CA GLY A 527 10.14 -21.66 31.87
C GLY A 527 11.63 -21.99 31.76
N GLY A 528 12.43 -21.11 31.15
CA GLY A 528 13.88 -21.28 30.95
C GLY A 528 14.21 -21.62 29.50
#